data_AF-A0A1Q4UQ87-F1
#
_entry.id   AF-A0A1Q4UQ87-F1
#
_cell.length_a   1.000
_cell.length_b   1.000
_cell.length_c   1.000
_cell.angle_alpha   90.00
_cell.angle_beta   90.00
_cell.angle_gamma   90.00
#
_symmetry.space_group_name_H-M   'P 1'
#
loop_
_entity.id
_entity.type
_entity.pdbx_description
1 polymer ?
#
loop_
_entity_poly.entity_id
_entity_poly.type
_entity_poly.pdbx_seq_one_letter_code
_entity_poly.pdbx_strand_id
1 'polypeptide(L)'
;MSKRSAKILFWVYVALTVFSVLFVSLWGYEGGTGEATVIENIYYLISDGLLFAAIFDYAYSCKWFGEKMVIVIMVNTIVSGIYSVLSLLVPDYAILSSFDVGSLIFIYVVADGLALVCMNSLRKEARLRNTPKHG
;
A
#
# COMPACT_ATOMS: atom_id res chain seq x y z
N MET A 1 -3.08 -2.25 -15.92
CA MET A 1 -3.12 -3.60 -15.30
C MET A 1 -4.43 -4.28 -15.70
N SER A 2 -4.49 -5.62 -15.75
CA SER A 2 -5.76 -6.35 -15.99
C SER A 2 -6.48 -6.65 -14.68
N LYS A 3 -7.80 -6.88 -14.71
CA LYS A 3 -8.57 -7.31 -13.52
C LYS A 3 -8.04 -8.61 -12.90
N ARG A 4 -7.62 -9.57 -13.73
CA ARG A 4 -7.04 -10.83 -13.28
C ARG A 4 -5.74 -10.59 -12.51
N SER A 5 -4.86 -9.74 -13.05
CA SER A 5 -3.61 -9.36 -12.37
C SER A 5 -3.86 -8.62 -11.06
N ALA A 6 -4.87 -7.75 -11.01
CA ALA A 6 -5.24 -7.04 -9.78
C ALA A 6 -5.80 -7.96 -8.68
N LYS A 7 -6.57 -8.99 -9.06
CA LYS A 7 -7.02 -10.02 -8.11
C LYS A 7 -5.83 -10.79 -7.51
N ILE A 8 -4.85 -11.15 -8.32
CA ILE A 8 -3.62 -11.79 -7.84
C ILE A 8 -2.88 -10.86 -6.89
N LEU A 9 -2.70 -9.59 -7.28
CA LEU A 9 -2.07 -8.58 -6.44
C LEU A 9 -2.78 -8.42 -5.09
N PHE A 10 -4.11 -8.35 -5.09
CA PHE A 10 -4.92 -8.28 -3.87
C PHE A 10 -4.61 -9.44 -2.91
N TRP A 11 -4.65 -10.68 -3.42
CA TRP A 11 -4.39 -11.85 -2.58
C TRP A 11 -2.94 -11.95 -2.12
N VAL A 12 -1.98 -11.49 -2.93
CA VAL A 12 -0.58 -11.36 -2.51
C VAL A 12 -0.46 -10.38 -1.36
N TYR A 13 -1.09 -9.20 -1.45
CA TYR A 13 -1.14 -8.23 -0.35
C TYR A 13 -1.78 -8.82 0.90
N VAL A 14 -2.93 -9.51 0.78
CA VAL A 14 -3.58 -10.19 1.92
C VAL A 14 -2.63 -11.20 2.55
N ALA A 15 -1.98 -12.04 1.74
CA ALA A 15 -1.05 -13.05 2.24
C ALA A 15 0.14 -12.38 2.97
N LEU A 16 0.74 -11.35 2.39
CA LEU A 16 1.86 -10.61 3.00
C LEU A 16 1.45 -9.97 4.33
N THR A 17 0.28 -9.35 4.41
CA THR A 17 -0.24 -8.78 5.66
C THR A 17 -0.49 -9.85 6.71
N VAL A 18 -1.10 -10.98 6.34
CA VAL A 18 -1.32 -12.11 7.27
C VAL A 18 0.02 -12.67 7.76
N PHE A 19 0.98 -12.90 6.87
CA PHE A 19 2.32 -13.36 7.26
C PHE A 19 3.02 -12.36 8.18
N SER A 20 2.93 -11.06 7.90
CA SER A 20 3.51 -10.00 8.74
C SER A 20 2.89 -10.01 10.15
N VAL A 21 1.56 -10.04 10.25
CA VAL A 21 0.86 -10.09 11.56
C VAL A 21 1.19 -11.36 12.34
N LEU A 22 1.21 -12.52 11.68
CA LEU A 22 1.57 -13.79 12.31
C LEU A 22 3.03 -13.79 12.77
N PHE A 23 3.95 -13.24 11.98
CA PHE A 23 5.36 -13.15 12.33
C PHE A 23 5.56 -12.31 13.60
N VAL A 24 4.95 -11.12 13.65
CA VAL A 24 4.98 -10.25 14.84
C VAL A 24 4.36 -10.95 16.06
N SER A 25 3.23 -11.63 15.89
CA SER A 25 2.49 -12.27 16.98
C SER A 25 3.19 -13.51 17.55
N LEU A 26 3.90 -14.27 16.71
CA LEU A 26 4.57 -15.51 17.10
C LEU A 26 5.98 -15.30 17.63
N TRP A 27 6.71 -14.33 17.07
CA TRP A 27 8.13 -14.17 17.33
C TRP A 27 8.48 -12.93 18.16
N GLY A 28 7.50 -12.04 18.40
CA GLY A 28 7.72 -10.81 19.14
C GLY A 28 8.68 -9.90 18.37
N TYR A 29 8.15 -8.95 17.61
CA TYR A 29 9.03 -8.00 16.94
C TYR A 29 9.53 -6.95 17.95
N GLU A 30 10.74 -7.15 18.49
CA GLU A 30 11.50 -6.15 19.26
C GLU A 30 12.28 -5.18 18.33
N GLY A 31 11.98 -5.19 17.02
CA GLY A 31 12.71 -4.43 16.03
C GLY A 31 12.32 -2.96 16.00
N GLY A 32 13.13 -2.12 16.64
CA GLY A 32 13.57 -0.83 16.09
C GLY A 32 12.51 0.12 15.55
N THR A 33 11.37 0.28 16.22
CA THR A 33 10.56 1.48 16.06
C THR A 33 10.61 2.23 17.38
N GLY A 34 11.34 3.35 17.41
CA GLY A 34 11.11 4.36 18.43
C GLY A 34 9.60 4.58 18.54
N GLU A 35 9.08 4.61 19.77
CA GLU A 35 7.65 4.53 20.11
C GLU A 35 6.77 5.23 19.07
N ALA A 36 6.27 4.46 18.08
CA ALA A 36 5.34 5.00 17.09
C ALA A 36 4.11 5.44 17.86
N THR A 37 3.75 6.72 17.73
CA THR A 37 2.62 7.25 18.49
C THR A 37 1.34 6.52 18.08
N VAL A 38 0.38 6.41 18.99
CA VAL A 38 -0.93 5.79 18.68
C VAL A 38 -1.57 6.41 17.43
N ILE A 39 -1.33 7.70 17.19
CA ILE A 39 -1.80 8.45 16.02
C ILE A 39 -1.16 7.93 14.74
N GLU A 40 0.16 7.70 14.72
CA GLU A 40 0.86 7.15 13.55
C GLU A 40 0.38 5.73 13.22
N ASN A 41 0.19 4.88 14.23
CA ASN A 41 -0.34 3.53 14.03
C ASN A 41 -1.75 3.53 13.43
N ILE A 42 -2.63 4.42 13.90
CA ILE A 42 -3.97 4.59 13.32
C ILE A 42 -3.87 5.11 11.89
N TYR A 43 -2.97 6.06 11.62
CA TYR A 43 -2.76 6.59 10.27
C TYR A 43 -2.30 5.50 9.29
N TYR A 44 -1.35 4.66 9.68
CA TYR A 44 -0.91 3.53 8.84
C TYR A 44 -2.04 2.53 8.60
N LEU A 45 -2.79 2.18 9.64
CA LEU A 45 -3.92 1.25 9.51
C LEU A 45 -4.98 1.77 8.52
N ILE A 46 -5.33 3.06 8.60
CA ILE A 46 -6.29 3.68 7.67
C ILE A 46 -5.71 3.73 6.25
N SER A 47 -4.44 4.10 6.11
CA SER A 47 -3.75 4.19 4.82
C SER A 47 -3.70 2.84 4.11
N ASP A 48 -3.34 1.78 4.83
CA ASP A 48 -3.32 0.41 4.31
C ASP A 48 -4.73 -0.08 3.98
N GLY A 49 -5.70 0.19 4.85
CA GLY A 49 -7.10 -0.12 4.60
C GLY A 49 -7.64 0.52 3.31
N LEU A 50 -7.30 1.79 3.06
CA LEU A 50 -7.66 2.50 1.83
C LEU A 50 -6.96 1.91 0.60
N LEU A 51 -5.69 1.52 0.72
CA LEU A 51 -4.94 0.86 -0.35
C LEU A 51 -5.58 -0.49 -0.70
N PHE A 52 -5.86 -1.33 0.30
CA PHE A 52 -6.55 -2.62 0.12
C PHE A 52 -7.92 -2.44 -0.52
N ALA A 53 -8.72 -1.49 -0.01
CA ALA A 53 -10.03 -1.21 -0.55
C ALA A 53 -9.96 -0.73 -2.00
N ALA A 54 -8.99 0.10 -2.37
CA ALA A 54 -8.82 0.57 -3.73
C ALA A 54 -8.41 -0.55 -4.70
N ILE A 55 -7.49 -1.43 -4.29
CA ILE A 55 -7.13 -2.61 -5.09
C ILE A 55 -8.34 -3.53 -5.24
N PHE A 56 -9.08 -3.79 -4.16
CA PHE A 56 -10.29 -4.61 -4.18
C PHE A 56 -11.38 -4.03 -5.09
N ASP A 57 -11.66 -2.73 -4.96
CA ASP A 57 -12.63 -2.01 -5.79
C ASP A 57 -12.31 -2.17 -7.28
N TYR A 58 -11.03 -2.06 -7.64
CA TYR A 58 -10.59 -2.37 -8.99
C TYR A 58 -10.74 -3.84 -9.34
N ALA A 59 -10.19 -4.75 -8.54
CA ALA A 59 -10.13 -6.17 -8.84
C ALA A 59 -11.53 -6.82 -9.02
N TYR A 60 -12.52 -6.34 -8.26
CA TYR A 60 -13.88 -6.89 -8.22
C TYR A 60 -14.95 -5.97 -8.82
N SER A 61 -14.56 -4.80 -9.35
CA SER A 61 -15.45 -3.86 -10.03
C SER A 61 -16.59 -3.34 -9.15
N CYS A 62 -16.34 -3.13 -7.86
CA CYS A 62 -17.35 -2.79 -6.85
C CYS A 62 -17.89 -1.36 -6.97
N LYS A 63 -17.14 -0.46 -7.61
CA LYS A 63 -17.46 0.95 -7.82
C LYS A 63 -17.57 1.79 -6.53
N TRP A 64 -16.79 1.45 -5.51
CA TRP A 64 -16.80 2.16 -4.23
C TRP A 64 -16.20 3.56 -4.34
N PHE A 65 -15.14 3.74 -5.13
CA PHE A 65 -14.42 5.01 -5.19
C PHE A 65 -14.61 5.74 -6.53
N GLY A 66 -14.92 7.03 -6.42
CA GLY A 66 -14.89 7.96 -7.55
C GLY A 66 -13.46 8.41 -7.88
N GLU A 67 -13.27 9.00 -9.07
CA GLU A 67 -11.94 9.40 -9.58
C GLU A 67 -11.15 10.26 -8.59
N LYS A 68 -11.78 11.30 -8.02
CA LYS A 68 -11.13 12.21 -7.07
C LYS A 68 -10.65 11.48 -5.81
N MET A 69 -11.45 10.55 -5.29
CA MET A 69 -11.09 9.78 -4.10
C MET A 69 -9.91 8.85 -4.39
N VAL A 70 -9.89 8.19 -5.56
CA VAL A 70 -8.77 7.36 -5.97
C VAL A 70 -7.47 8.18 -6.08
N ILE A 71 -7.54 9.41 -6.58
CA ILE A 71 -6.36 10.30 -6.63
C ILE A 71 -5.84 10.61 -5.22
N VAL A 72 -6.73 10.91 -4.27
CA VAL A 72 -6.35 11.16 -2.87
C VAL A 72 -5.65 9.94 -2.27
N ILE A 73 -6.20 8.74 -2.48
CA ILE A 73 -5.59 7.49 -2.01
C ILE A 73 -4.21 7.29 -2.66
N MET A 74 -4.07 7.51 -3.96
CA MET A 74 -2.78 7.40 -4.66
C MET A 74 -1.73 8.36 -4.09
N VAL A 75 -2.09 9.62 -3.84
CA VAL A 75 -1.17 10.61 -3.24
C VAL A 75 -0.78 10.17 -1.84
N ASN A 76 -1.73 9.70 -1.02
CA ASN A 76 -1.45 9.19 0.31
C ASN A 76 -0.49 7.99 0.28
N THR A 77 -0.69 7.03 -0.63
CA THR A 77 0.23 5.89 -0.81
C THR A 77 1.63 6.33 -1.20
N ILE A 78 1.77 7.32 -2.09
CA ILE A 78 3.10 7.85 -2.47
C ILE A 78 3.79 8.48 -1.25
N VAL A 79 3.08 9.33 -0.50
CA VAL A 79 3.64 10.00 0.68
C VAL A 79 4.03 8.99 1.76
N SER A 80 3.17 8.02 2.04
CA SER A 80 3.42 6.94 3.01
C SER A 80 4.62 6.08 2.60
N GLY A 81 4.73 5.71 1.32
CA GLY A 81 5.87 4.95 0.79
C GLY A 81 7.18 5.72 0.89
N ILE A 82 7.18 7.02 0.55
CA ILE A 82 8.37 7.89 0.72
C ILE A 82 8.76 7.98 2.20
N TYR A 83 7.80 8.18 3.10
CA TYR A 83 8.07 8.23 4.53
C TYR A 83 8.68 6.91 5.03
N SER A 84 8.13 5.77 4.60
CA SER A 84 8.62 4.44 4.98
C SER A 84 10.03 4.15 4.46
N VAL A 85 10.38 4.65 3.27
CA VAL A 85 11.76 4.54 2.76
C VAL A 85 12.70 5.47 3.53
N LEU A 86 12.28 6.70 3.83
CA LEU A 86 13.10 7.64 4.60
C LEU A 86 13.36 7.15 6.02
N SER A 87 12.37 6.53 6.67
CA SER A 87 12.55 5.98 8.02
C SER A 87 13.56 4.84 8.06
N LEU A 88 13.63 4.01 7.01
CA LEU A 88 14.67 2.97 6.86
C LEU A 88 16.08 3.53 6.62
N LEU A 89 16.18 4.75 6.07
CA LEU A 89 17.45 5.43 5.82
C LEU A 89 17.96 6.21 7.04
N VAL A 90 17.10 6.51 8.01
CA VAL A 90 17.52 7.04 9.32
C VAL A 90 18.08 5.86 10.11
N PRO A 91 19.40 5.82 10.32
CA PRO A 91 20.03 4.56 10.65
C PRO A 91 19.84 4.20 12.11
N ASP A 92 19.24 3.03 12.35
CA ASP A 92 19.42 2.26 13.56
C ASP A 92 20.44 1.13 13.26
N TYR A 93 21.72 1.52 13.15
CA TYR A 93 22.84 0.62 12.77
C TYR A 93 23.07 -0.55 13.75
N ALA A 94 22.27 -0.66 14.82
CA ALA A 94 22.37 -1.71 15.81
C ALA A 94 21.70 -3.03 15.37
N ILE A 95 20.76 -3.01 14.41
CA ILE A 95 19.86 -4.16 14.15
C ILE A 95 19.85 -4.63 12.68
N LEU A 96 20.00 -3.74 11.70
CA LEU A 96 19.84 -4.07 10.27
C LEU A 96 21.13 -3.85 9.47
N SER A 97 21.49 -4.82 8.62
CA SER A 97 22.63 -4.65 7.70
C SER A 97 22.24 -3.78 6.50
N SER A 98 23.22 -3.16 5.83
CA SER A 98 22.98 -2.36 4.62
C SER A 98 22.30 -3.16 3.50
N PHE A 99 22.52 -4.49 3.45
CA PHE A 99 21.84 -5.38 2.52
C PHE A 99 20.36 -5.55 2.87
N ASP A 100 20.03 -5.66 4.15
CA ASP A 100 18.64 -5.78 4.62
C ASP A 100 17.86 -4.49 4.33
N VAL A 101 18.46 -3.32 4.61
CA VAL A 101 17.88 -2.02 4.29
C VAL A 101 17.62 -1.87 2.78
N GLY A 102 18.61 -2.20 1.94
CA GLY A 102 18.44 -2.15 0.48
C GLY A 102 17.35 -3.11 -0.04
N SER A 103 17.27 -4.31 0.53
CA SER A 103 16.24 -5.30 0.18
C SER A 103 14.84 -4.84 0.58
N LEU A 104 14.69 -4.26 1.77
CA LEU A 104 13.42 -3.70 2.23
C LEU A 104 12.96 -2.55 1.35
N ILE A 105 13.85 -1.59 1.03
CA ILE A 105 13.55 -0.48 0.12
C ILE A 105 13.07 -1.01 -1.23
N PHE A 106 13.73 -2.02 -1.80
CA PHE A 106 13.32 -2.62 -3.06
C PHE A 106 11.92 -3.24 -2.97
N ILE A 107 11.62 -3.97 -1.90
CA ILE A 107 10.30 -4.57 -1.67
C ILE A 107 9.22 -3.48 -1.59
N TYR A 108 9.45 -2.41 -0.82
CA TYR A 108 8.51 -1.28 -0.71
C TYR A 108 8.25 -0.64 -2.08
N VAL A 109 9.30 -0.30 -2.83
CA VAL A 109 9.17 0.33 -4.15
C VAL A 109 8.39 -0.56 -5.13
N VAL A 110 8.65 -1.87 -5.14
CA VAL A 110 7.95 -2.81 -6.02
C VAL A 110 6.49 -2.96 -5.59
N ALA A 111 6.23 -3.16 -4.29
CA ALA A 111 4.89 -3.36 -3.76
C ALA A 111 4.02 -2.11 -4.00
N ASP A 112 4.47 -0.94 -3.59
CA ASP A 112 3.75 0.33 -3.74
C ASP A 112 3.61 0.69 -5.22
N GLY A 113 4.64 0.45 -6.03
CA GLY A 113 4.59 0.66 -7.48
C GLY A 113 3.48 -0.16 -8.13
N LEU A 114 3.36 -1.45 -7.79
CA LEU A 114 2.28 -2.30 -8.30
C LEU A 114 0.90 -1.84 -7.83
N ALA A 115 0.77 -1.41 -6.57
CA ALA A 115 -0.47 -0.86 -6.02
C ALA A 115 -0.87 0.43 -6.76
N LEU A 116 0.07 1.35 -7.00
CA LEU A 116 -0.17 2.59 -7.75
C LEU A 116 -0.57 2.34 -9.20
N VAL A 117 0.01 1.33 -9.86
CA VAL A 117 -0.40 0.92 -11.22
C VAL A 117 -1.83 0.38 -11.21
N CYS A 118 -2.21 -0.37 -10.17
CA CYS A 118 -3.57 -0.85 -9.97
C CYS A 118 -4.55 0.33 -9.77
N MET A 119 -4.24 1.23 -8.84
CA MET A 119 -5.06 2.42 -8.56
C MET A 119 -5.17 3.36 -9.75
N ASN A 120 -4.11 3.55 -10.55
CA ASN A 120 -4.21 4.33 -11.78
C ASN A 120 -5.15 3.66 -12.80
N SER A 121 -5.22 2.34 -12.83
CA SER A 121 -6.19 1.60 -13.66
C SER A 121 -7.62 1.82 -13.14
N LEU A 122 -7.83 1.82 -11.82
CA LEU A 122 -9.11 2.19 -11.20
C LEU A 122 -9.52 3.62 -11.51
N ARG A 123 -8.60 4.58 -11.40
CA ARG A 123 -8.81 6.00 -11.67
C ARG A 123 -9.34 6.19 -13.10
N LYS A 124 -8.69 5.55 -14.08
CA LYS A 124 -9.12 5.59 -15.49
C LYS A 124 -10.55 5.06 -15.65
N GLU A 125 -10.89 3.94 -15.02
CA GLU A 125 -12.25 3.40 -15.06
C GLU A 125 -13.27 4.28 -14.34
N ALA A 126 -12.91 4.90 -13.22
CA ALA A 126 -13.77 5.84 -12.51
C ALA A 126 -14.05 7.10 -13.35
N ARG A 127 -13.03 7.63 -14.04
CA ARG A 127 -13.18 8.75 -14.98
C ARG A 127 -14.14 8.44 -16.12
N LEU A 128 -13.98 7.27 -16.75
CA LEU A 128 -14.84 6.82 -17.85
C LEU A 128 -16.30 6.62 -17.43
N ARG A 129 -16.55 6.28 -16.16
CA ARG A 129 -17.91 6.18 -15.60
C ARG A 129 -18.58 7.55 -15.43
N ASN A 130 -17.80 8.58 -15.12
CA ASN A 130 -18.29 9.93 -14.82
C ASN A 130 -18.35 10.84 -16.05
N THR A 131 -17.84 10.40 -17.20
CA THR A 131 -17.94 11.18 -18.44
C THR A 131 -19.32 10.93 -19.07
N PRO A 132 -20.16 11.97 -19.26
CA PRO A 132 -21.45 11.80 -19.90
C PRO A 132 -21.23 11.28 -21.32
N LYS A 133 -21.91 10.18 -21.66
CA LYS A 133 -22.00 9.74 -23.06
C LYS A 133 -22.90 10.76 -23.76
N HIS A 134 -22.31 11.74 -24.44
CA HIS A 134 -23.05 12.56 -25.39
C HIS A 134 -23.53 11.63 -26.52
N GLY A 135 -24.82 11.29 -26.46
CA GLY A 135 -25.61 10.74 -27.56
C GLY A 135 -26.38 11.85 -28.24
#